data_AF-Q1JL91-F1
#
_entry.id   AF-Q1JL91-F1
#
_cell.length_a   1.000
_cell.length_b   1.000
_cell.length_c   1.000
_cell.angle_alpha   90.00
_cell.angle_beta   90.00
_cell.angle_gamma   90.00
#
_symmetry.space_group_name_H-M   'P 1'
#
loop_
_entity.id
_entity.type
_entity.pdbx_description
1 polymer ?
#
loop_
_entity_poly.entity_id
_entity_poly.type
_entity_poly.pdbx_seq_one_letter_code
_entity_poly.pdbx_strand_id
1 'polypeptide(L)' 'MDWLIGYEVKEMISTGTCGVLVPIAENRFLVPVKALRDEGTSYHYVAPSRYIDIDPKMLRLIEKSF' A
#
# COMPACT_ATOMS: atom_id res chain seq x y z
N MET A 1 -8.68 -0.87 11.24
CA MET A 1 -7.50 0.04 11.31
C MET A 1 -7.81 1.30 12.12
N ASP A 2 -9.09 1.59 12.33
CA ASP A 2 -9.59 2.82 12.96
C ASP A 2 -9.11 3.03 14.39
N TRP A 3 -8.83 1.97 15.14
CA TRP A 3 -8.27 2.08 16.48
C TRP A 3 -6.86 2.70 16.48
N LEU A 4 -6.03 2.45 15.46
CA LEU A 4 -4.72 3.11 15.33
C LEU A 4 -4.89 4.61 15.08
N ILE A 5 -5.87 4.97 14.26
CA ILE A 5 -6.23 6.38 13.99
C ILE A 5 -6.74 7.03 15.28
N GLY A 6 -7.56 6.33 16.06
CA GLY A 6 -8.05 6.78 17.36
C GLY A 6 -6.95 6.98 18.41
N TYR A 7 -5.83 6.26 18.30
CA TYR A 7 -4.61 6.48 19.09
C TYR A 7 -3.65 7.50 18.47
N GLU A 8 -4.13 8.32 17.54
CA GLU A 8 -3.38 9.41 16.90
C GLU A 8 -2.15 8.97 16.09
N VAL A 9 -2.12 7.74 15.60
CA VAL A 9 -1.07 7.31 14.66
C VAL A 9 -1.18 8.11 13.36
N LYS A 10 -0.11 8.84 13.02
CA LYS A 10 -0.04 9.74 11.84
C LYS A 10 0.54 9.07 10.60
N GLU A 11 1.39 8.05 10.79
CA GLU A 11 2.13 7.38 9.72
C GLU A 11 2.04 5.87 9.90
N MET A 12 1.72 5.16 8.82
CA MET A 12 1.57 3.70 8.83
C MET A 12 2.29 3.11 7.62
N ILE A 13 3.13 2.10 7.87
CA ILE A 13 3.77 1.30 6.83
C ILE A 13 3.30 -0.14 7.03
N SER A 14 2.71 -0.72 5.99
CA SER A 14 2.36 -2.15 5.99
C SER A 14 3.45 -2.92 5.25
N THR A 15 3.99 -3.94 5.90
CA THR A 15 4.95 -4.88 5.29
C THR A 15 4.33 -6.27 5.26
N GLY A 16 4.67 -7.02 4.22
CA GLY A 16 4.12 -8.35 4.01
C GLY A 16 4.81 -9.03 2.83
N THR A 17 4.21 -10.11 2.38
CA THR A 17 4.67 -10.88 1.21
C THR A 17 3.61 -10.82 0.11
N CYS A 18 4.02 -11.05 -1.13
CA CYS A 18 3.11 -11.14 -2.26
C CYS A 18 3.61 -12.15 -3.30
N GLY A 19 2.67 -12.70 -4.06
CA GLY A 19 2.98 -13.46 -5.26
C GLY A 19 3.14 -12.52 -6.46
N VAL A 20 3.91 -12.96 -7.45
CA VAL A 20 4.19 -12.18 -8.67
C VAL A 20 3.38 -12.75 -9.84
N LEU A 21 2.75 -11.87 -10.60
CA LEU A 21 1.98 -12.25 -11.81
C LEU A 21 2.84 -12.26 -13.08
N VAL A 22 4.06 -11.71 -12.99
CA VAL A 22 5.07 -11.69 -14.04
C VAL A 22 6.38 -12.24 -13.47
N PRO A 23 7.30 -12.75 -14.30
CA PRO A 23 8.55 -13.34 -13.81
C PRO A 23 9.43 -12.30 -13.08
N ILE A 24 9.34 -12.30 -11.75
CA ILE A 24 10.19 -11.52 -10.84
C ILE A 24 10.89 -12.54 -9.95
N ALA A 25 12.19 -12.37 -9.74
CA ALA A 25 12.96 -13.27 -8.89
C ALA A 25 12.44 -13.29 -7.45
N GLU A 26 12.63 -14.42 -6.76
CA GLU A 26 12.37 -14.50 -5.32
C GLU A 26 13.27 -13.54 -4.53
N ASN A 27 12.86 -13.23 -3.30
CA ASN A 27 13.58 -12.34 -2.38
C ASN A 27 13.79 -10.91 -2.90
N ARG A 28 12.96 -10.46 -3.84
CA ARG A 28 12.93 -9.06 -4.30
C ARG A 28 12.01 -8.25 -3.40
N PHE A 29 12.53 -7.13 -2.90
CA PHE A 29 11.71 -6.14 -2.21
C PHE A 29 10.86 -5.38 -3.23
N LEU A 30 9.55 -5.37 -3.03
CA LEU A 30 8.60 -4.72 -3.92
C LEU A 30 7.91 -3.58 -3.19
N VAL A 31 8.04 -2.37 -3.74
CA VAL A 31 7.34 -1.18 -3.26
C VAL A 31 6.13 -0.95 -4.17
N PRO A 32 4.89 -1.21 -3.71
CA PRO A 32 3.71 -0.94 -4.52
C PRO A 32 3.53 0.57 -4.68
N VAL A 33 3.31 1.04 -5.91
CA VAL A 33 2.97 2.44 -6.21
C VAL A 33 1.47 2.68 -6.27
N LYS A 34 0.71 1.62 -6.56
CA LYS A 34 -0.76 1.58 -6.59
C LYS A 34 -1.26 0.17 -6.30
N ALA A 35 -2.48 0.06 -5.78
CA ALA A 35 -3.16 -1.21 -5.50
C ALA A 35 -4.47 -1.30 -6.31
N LEU A 36 -4.73 -2.47 -6.91
CA LEU A 36 -6.02 -2.77 -7.54
C LEU A 36 -7.08 -2.99 -6.44
N ARG A 37 -8.26 -2.37 -6.58
CA ARG A 37 -9.36 -2.48 -5.62
C ARG A 37 -10.28 -3.67 -5.91
N ASP A 38 -9.71 -4.87 -5.87
CA ASP A 38 -10.43 -6.13 -6.03
C ASP A 38 -10.75 -6.78 -4.66
N GLU A 39 -11.21 -5.95 -3.73
CA GLU A 39 -11.59 -6.33 -2.36
C GLU A 39 -12.78 -5.47 -1.91
N GLY A 40 -13.51 -5.85 -0.84
CA GLY A 40 -14.76 -5.18 -0.45
C GLY A 40 -14.63 -3.97 0.46
N THR A 41 -13.56 -3.88 1.26
CA THR A 41 -13.41 -2.91 2.35
C THR A 41 -13.35 -1.48 1.84
N SER A 42 -12.52 -1.20 0.83
CA SER A 42 -12.29 0.17 0.34
C SER A 42 -13.55 0.81 -0.23
N TYR A 43 -14.51 0.04 -0.73
CA TYR A 43 -15.80 0.54 -1.24
C TYR A 43 -16.64 1.22 -0.16
N HIS A 44 -16.37 0.95 1.12
CA HIS A 44 -17.04 1.60 2.24
C HIS A 44 -16.39 2.93 2.66
N TYR A 45 -15.15 3.21 2.25
CA TYR A 45 -14.37 4.36 2.75
C TYR A 45 -14.02 5.40 1.68
N VAL A 46 -13.93 5.01 0.40
CA VAL A 46 -13.49 5.88 -0.69
C VAL A 46 -14.38 5.68 -1.92
N ALA A 47 -14.69 6.79 -2.60
CA ALA A 47 -15.46 6.82 -3.84
C ALA A 47 -14.95 5.77 -4.87
N PRO A 48 -15.82 5.19 -5.70
CA PRO A 48 -15.43 4.13 -6.63
C PRO A 48 -14.27 4.55 -7.55
N SER A 49 -13.24 3.71 -7.60
CA SER A 49 -12.09 3.83 -8.49
C SER A 49 -11.53 2.43 -8.76
N ARG A 50 -10.75 2.25 -9.84
CA ARG A 50 -10.10 0.97 -10.11
C ARG A 50 -8.88 0.74 -9.22
N TYR A 51 -8.17 1.81 -8.88
CA TYR A 51 -6.92 1.76 -8.14
C TYR A 51 -6.94 2.73 -6.95
N ILE A 52 -6.12 2.43 -5.94
CA ILE A 52 -5.68 3.38 -4.92
C ILE A 52 -4.20 3.65 -5.17
N ASP A 53 -3.83 4.91 -5.33
CA ASP A 53 -2.44 5.34 -5.41
C ASP A 53 -1.85 5.50 -4.00
N ILE A 54 -0.58 5.11 -3.84
CA ILE A 54 0.15 5.33 -2.59
C ILE A 54 0.58 6.80 -2.52
N ASP A 55 0.64 7.36 -1.30
CA ASP A 55 1.11 8.73 -1.07
C ASP A 55 2.51 8.94 -1.73
N PRO A 56 2.63 9.84 -2.73
CA PRO A 56 3.90 10.12 -3.41
C PRO A 56 5.00 10.62 -2.47
N LYS A 57 4.65 11.21 -1.32
CA LYS A 57 5.61 11.58 -0.28
C LYS A 57 6.25 10.32 0.32
N MET A 58 5.44 9.31 0.64
CA MET A 58 5.93 8.06 1.23
C MET A 58 6.78 7.26 0.23
N LEU A 59 6.40 7.21 -1.05
CA LEU A 59 7.21 6.58 -2.09
C LEU A 59 8.62 7.17 -2.15
N ARG A 60 8.73 8.49 -2.18
CA ARG A 60 10.02 9.21 -2.20
C ARG A 60 10.86 8.98 -0.94
N LEU A 61 10.23 8.77 0.22
CA LEU A 61 10.94 8.49 1.46
C LEU A 61 11.49 7.06 1.47
N ILE A 62 10.70 6.09 0.99
CA ILE A 62 11.12 4.69 0.87
C ILE A 62 12.28 4.59 -0.14
N GLU A 63 12.16 5.21 -1.31
CA GLU A 63 13.20 5.21 -2.36
C GLU A 63 14.54 5.82 -1.90
N LYS A 64 14.54 6.70 -0.90
CA LYS A 64 15.77 7.28 -0.33
C LYS A 64 16.40 6.41 0.76
N SER A 65 15.66 5.45 1.29
CA SER A 65 16.08 4.64 2.44
C SER A 65 16.74 3.32 2.03
N PHE A 66 16.65 2.95 0.75
CA PHE A 66 17.21 1.74 0.15
C PHE A 66 18.02 2.10 -1.10
#